data_AF-A0A2D8QP89-F1
#
_entry.id   AF-A0A2D8QP89-F1
#
_cell.length_a   1.000
_cell.length_b   1.000
_cell.length_c   1.000
_cell.angle_alpha   90.00
_cell.angle_beta   90.00
_cell.angle_gamma   90.00
#
_symmetry.space_group_name_H-M   'P 1'
#
loop_
_entity.id
_entity.type
_entity.pdbx_description
1 polymer ?
#
loop_
_entity_poly.entity_id
_entity_poly.type
_entity_poly.pdbx_seq_one_letter_code
_entity_poly.pdbx_strand_id
1 'polypeptide(L)'
;MRKSTSILFQVTALFILSTIVAIVIVLSANLLLQDQTQQTLAKEIYAADSVLFDKTSDNLFERMEYYAFDSDPGKPSIWKLRGRRSPIAAIQSENERRIEIAIEPQFKRLQENGTLDTLIVFDREGKVLGSFRDNNLEKWEKTSSLVDKLGGSNLGKNLT
;
A
#
# COMPACT_ATOMS: atom_id res chain seq x y z
N MET A 1 -59.07 -41.63 -29.86
CA MET A 1 -58.68 -40.44 -30.64
C MET A 1 -57.19 -40.50 -30.94
N ARG A 2 -56.80 -40.85 -32.19
CA ARG A 2 -55.40 -40.81 -32.63
C ARG A 2 -55.03 -39.37 -32.98
N LYS A 3 -54.16 -38.73 -32.20
CA LYS A 3 -53.58 -37.43 -32.57
C LYS A 3 -52.61 -37.68 -33.74
N SER A 4 -53.02 -37.39 -34.97
CA SER A 4 -52.10 -37.29 -36.09
C SER A 4 -51.33 -35.97 -35.94
N THR A 5 -50.30 -35.96 -35.10
CA THR A 5 -49.34 -34.86 -35.08
C THR A 5 -48.63 -34.84 -36.43
N SER A 6 -48.80 -33.75 -37.18
CA SER A 6 -48.14 -33.56 -38.48
C SER A 6 -46.62 -33.70 -38.31
N ILE A 7 -45.97 -34.48 -39.19
CA ILE A 7 -44.52 -34.76 -39.16
C ILE A 7 -43.71 -33.45 -39.08
N LEU A 8 -44.19 -32.39 -39.75
CA LEU A 8 -43.59 -31.07 -39.71
C LEU A 8 -43.56 -30.46 -38.29
N PHE A 9 -44.63 -30.64 -37.51
CA PHE A 9 -44.70 -30.16 -36.12
C PHE A 9 -43.75 -30.92 -35.21
N GLN A 10 -43.55 -32.22 -35.45
CA GLN A 10 -42.61 -33.02 -34.66
C GLN A 10 -41.16 -32.62 -34.94
N VAL A 11 -40.82 -32.33 -36.19
CA VAL A 11 -39.48 -31.87 -36.59
C VAL A 11 -39.20 -30.46 -36.05
N THR A 12 -40.15 -29.52 -36.16
CA THR A 12 -39.95 -28.17 -35.62
C THR A 12 -39.90 -28.16 -34.09
N ALA A 13 -40.70 -28.98 -33.41
CA ALA A 13 -40.62 -29.12 -31.96
C ALA A 13 -39.26 -29.68 -31.50
N LEU A 14 -38.72 -30.67 -32.20
CA LEU A 14 -37.38 -31.20 -31.90
C LEU A 14 -36.28 -30.16 -32.15
N PHE A 15 -36.38 -29.37 -33.22
CA PHE A 15 -35.43 -28.31 -33.53
C PHE A 15 -35.45 -27.18 -32.48
N ILE A 16 -36.65 -26.78 -32.03
CA ILE A 16 -36.79 -25.77 -30.97
C ILE A 16 -36.22 -26.33 -29.66
N LEU A 17 -36.53 -27.58 -29.32
CA LEU A 17 -36.02 -28.23 -28.13
C LEU A 17 -34.48 -28.32 -28.14
N SER A 18 -33.88 -28.73 -29.26
CA SER A 18 -32.41 -28.80 -29.39
C SER A 18 -31.77 -27.41 -29.29
N THR A 19 -32.43 -26.39 -29.84
CA THR A 19 -31.94 -25.01 -29.76
C THR A 19 -31.96 -24.49 -28.32
N ILE A 20 -33.04 -24.76 -27.57
CA ILE A 20 -33.16 -24.40 -26.16
C ILE A 20 -32.07 -25.09 -25.34
N VAL A 21 -31.85 -26.39 -25.56
CA VAL A 21 -30.81 -27.16 -24.86
C VAL A 21 -29.42 -26.59 -25.16
N ALA A 22 -29.12 -26.27 -26.43
CA ALA A 22 -27.85 -25.67 -26.80
C ALA A 22 -27.62 -24.31 -26.11
N ILE A 23 -28.64 -23.46 -26.04
CA ILE A 23 -28.57 -22.16 -25.35
C ILE A 23 -28.25 -22.34 -23.86
N VAL A 24 -28.93 -23.29 -23.18
CA VAL A 24 -28.69 -23.56 -21.76
C VAL A 24 -27.27 -24.04 -21.51
N ILE A 25 -26.76 -24.93 -22.36
CA ILE A 25 -25.38 -25.43 -22.25
C ILE A 25 -24.38 -24.28 -22.39
N VAL A 26 -24.51 -23.45 -23.44
CA VAL A 26 -23.60 -22.32 -23.68
C VAL A 26 -23.65 -21.31 -22.51
N LEU A 27 -24.84 -21.01 -21.99
CA LEU A 27 -24.98 -20.09 -20.86
C LEU A 27 -24.31 -20.64 -19.59
N SER A 28 -24.51 -21.93 -19.30
CA SER A 28 -23.89 -22.58 -18.14
C SER A 28 -22.36 -22.60 -18.23
N ALA A 29 -21.81 -22.88 -19.41
CA ALA A 29 -20.37 -22.86 -19.65
C ALA A 29 -19.81 -21.44 -19.48
N ASN A 30 -20.51 -20.43 -19.97
CA ASN A 30 -20.07 -19.04 -19.86
C ASN A 30 -20.01 -18.56 -18.41
N LEU A 31 -21.01 -18.87 -17.59
CA LEU A 31 -21.03 -18.53 -16.17
C LEU A 31 -19.88 -19.21 -15.41
N LEU A 32 -19.67 -20.50 -15.66
CA LEU A 32 -18.61 -21.27 -15.00
C LEU A 32 -17.20 -20.74 -15.36
N LEU A 33 -16.98 -20.36 -16.62
CA LEU A 33 -15.72 -19.75 -17.06
C LEU A 33 -15.49 -18.39 -16.40
N GLN A 34 -16.55 -17.58 -16.24
CA GLN A 34 -16.46 -16.28 -15.57
C GLN A 34 -16.05 -16.44 -14.10
N ASP A 35 -16.65 -17.40 -13.38
CA ASP A 35 -16.30 -17.69 -11.99
C ASP A 35 -14.86 -18.18 -11.84
N GLN A 36 -14.41 -19.11 -12.70
CA GLN A 36 -13.03 -19.60 -12.71
C GLN A 36 -12.03 -18.49 -13.00
N THR A 37 -12.36 -17.58 -13.92
CA THR A 37 -11.51 -16.45 -14.27
C THR A 37 -11.38 -15.48 -13.10
N GLN A 38 -12.49 -15.14 -12.42
CA GLN A 38 -12.45 -14.27 -11.25
C GLN A 38 -11.66 -14.85 -10.09
N GLN A 39 -11.85 -16.14 -9.79
CA GLN A 39 -11.11 -16.82 -8.71
C GLN A 39 -9.61 -16.92 -9.01
N THR A 40 -9.25 -17.19 -10.26
CA THR A 40 -7.84 -17.26 -10.68
C THR A 40 -7.19 -15.89 -10.62
N LEU A 41 -7.84 -14.85 -11.15
CA LEU A 41 -7.34 -13.47 -11.09
C LEU A 41 -7.18 -13.01 -9.64
N ALA A 42 -8.16 -13.26 -8.78
CA ALA A 42 -8.07 -12.91 -7.37
C ALA A 42 -6.87 -13.59 -6.70
N LYS A 43 -6.69 -14.90 -6.93
CA LYS A 43 -5.57 -15.66 -6.38
C LYS A 43 -4.21 -15.14 -6.88
N GLU A 44 -4.10 -14.84 -8.17
CA GLU A 44 -2.88 -14.27 -8.76
C GLU A 44 -2.57 -12.87 -8.22
N ILE A 45 -3.59 -12.03 -8.05
CA ILE A 45 -3.45 -10.70 -7.43
C ILE A 45 -2.97 -10.84 -5.99
N TYR A 46 -3.59 -11.69 -5.18
CA TYR A 46 -3.17 -11.90 -3.79
C TYR A 46 -1.73 -12.44 -3.67
N ALA A 47 -1.35 -13.36 -4.56
CA ALA A 47 0.02 -13.88 -4.59
C ALA A 47 1.04 -12.83 -5.07
N ALA A 48 0.66 -11.98 -6.03
CA ALA A 48 1.48 -10.88 -6.48
C ALA A 48 1.67 -9.83 -5.37
N ASP A 49 0.60 -9.48 -4.65
CA ASP A 49 0.64 -8.50 -3.56
C ASP A 49 1.59 -8.92 -2.44
N SER A 50 1.56 -10.18 -2.00
CA SER A 50 2.49 -10.66 -0.96
C SER A 50 3.93 -10.60 -1.43
N VAL A 51 4.20 -10.98 -2.68
CA VAL A 51 5.56 -10.95 -3.25
C VAL A 51 6.05 -9.51 -3.44
N LEU A 52 5.17 -8.58 -3.83
CA LEU A 52 5.51 -7.16 -3.95
C LEU A 52 5.79 -6.54 -2.58
N PHE A 53 5.00 -6.89 -1.56
CA PHE A 53 5.24 -6.42 -0.19
C PHE A 53 6.57 -6.92 0.34
N ASP A 54 6.86 -8.22 0.21
CA ASP A 54 8.14 -8.80 0.64
C ASP A 54 9.32 -8.13 -0.08
N LYS A 55 9.25 -7.99 -1.41
CA LYS A 55 10.29 -7.29 -2.19
C LYS A 55 10.46 -5.84 -1.78
N THR A 56 9.36 -5.15 -1.46
CA THR A 56 9.42 -3.75 -1.04
C THR A 56 10.05 -3.64 0.35
N SER A 57 9.69 -4.54 1.26
CA SER A 57 10.28 -4.65 2.59
C SER A 57 11.78 -4.94 2.50
N ASP A 58 12.18 -5.93 1.71
CA ASP A 58 13.59 -6.29 1.53
C ASP A 58 14.40 -5.14 0.92
N ASN A 59 13.86 -4.46 -0.11
CA ASN A 59 14.50 -3.27 -0.68
C ASN A 59 14.61 -2.12 0.33
N LEU A 60 13.61 -1.93 1.20
CA LEU A 60 13.67 -0.94 2.26
C LEU A 60 14.75 -1.29 3.27
N PHE A 61 14.87 -2.55 3.68
CA PHE A 61 15.94 -3.02 4.55
C PHE A 61 17.31 -2.83 3.93
N GLU A 62 17.51 -3.25 2.67
CA GLU A 62 18.78 -3.11 1.96
C GLU A 62 19.17 -1.63 1.79
N ARG A 63 18.20 -0.76 1.47
CA ARG A 63 18.44 0.69 1.40
C ARG A 63 18.76 1.27 2.78
N MET A 64 18.01 0.90 3.81
CA MET A 64 18.30 1.35 5.18
C MET A 64 19.68 0.86 5.65
N GLU A 65 20.09 -0.34 5.26
CA GLU A 65 21.43 -0.86 5.50
C GLU A 65 22.47 -0.07 4.72
N TYR A 66 22.25 0.19 3.42
CA TYR A 66 23.15 0.98 2.58
C TYR A 66 23.35 2.40 3.13
N TYR A 67 22.26 3.10 3.46
CA TYR A 67 22.30 4.46 4.00
C TYR A 67 22.66 4.52 5.49
N ALA A 68 22.61 3.38 6.19
CA ALA A 68 23.20 3.28 7.51
C ALA A 68 24.72 3.39 7.47
N PHE A 69 25.36 3.11 6.35
CA PHE A 69 26.73 3.52 6.09
C PHE A 69 26.66 4.92 5.48
N ASP A 70 27.21 5.92 6.17
CA ASP A 70 27.35 7.26 5.61
C ASP A 70 27.98 7.09 4.23
N SER A 71 27.33 7.61 3.19
CA SER A 71 27.37 7.21 1.78
C SER A 71 28.73 7.32 1.05
N ASP A 72 29.82 7.51 1.80
CA ASP A 72 31.21 7.52 1.33
C ASP A 72 31.96 6.25 1.78
N PRO A 73 32.66 5.54 0.87
CA PRO A 73 33.54 4.44 1.25
C PRO A 73 34.60 4.91 2.26
N GLY A 74 34.60 4.31 3.46
CA GLY A 74 35.58 4.57 4.52
C GLY A 74 35.04 5.24 5.78
N LYS A 75 33.78 5.69 5.82
CA LYS A 75 33.15 6.23 7.04
C LYS A 75 32.38 5.14 7.80
N PRO A 76 32.46 5.09 9.14
CA PRO A 76 31.75 4.11 9.94
C PRO A 76 30.23 4.33 9.86
N SER A 77 29.46 3.23 9.85
CA SER A 77 28.00 3.31 9.89
C SER A 77 27.48 4.15 11.05
N ILE A 78 26.36 4.85 10.81
CA ILE A 78 25.60 5.59 11.83
C ILE A 78 25.22 4.69 13.01
N TRP A 79 25.01 3.39 12.77
CA TRP A 79 24.73 2.38 13.79
C TRP A 79 25.99 1.78 14.42
N LYS A 80 27.15 1.88 13.75
CA LYS A 80 28.43 1.32 14.21
C LYS A 80 29.16 2.23 15.21
N LEU A 81 28.66 3.44 15.45
CA LEU A 81 29.14 4.26 16.56
C LEU A 81 29.01 3.44 17.86
N ARG A 82 30.13 3.25 18.57
CA ARG A 82 30.14 2.58 19.88
C ARG A 82 30.24 3.60 20.99
N GLY A 83 29.59 3.32 22.12
CA GLY A 83 29.65 4.13 23.34
C GLY A 83 28.41 4.98 23.57
N ARG A 84 28.49 5.86 24.58
CA ARG A 84 27.35 6.59 25.16
C ARG A 84 26.64 7.57 24.21
N ARG A 85 27.28 7.95 23.10
CA ARG A 85 26.72 8.84 22.05
C ARG A 85 26.24 8.09 20.81
N SER A 86 26.23 6.76 20.84
CA SER A 86 25.70 5.97 19.72
C SER A 86 24.18 6.06 19.66
N PRO A 87 23.58 6.05 18.45
CA PRO A 87 22.12 6.00 18.31
C PRO A 87 21.51 4.80 19.04
N ILE A 88 22.18 3.64 19.00
CA ILE A 88 21.72 2.43 19.69
C ILE A 88 21.69 2.63 21.21
N ALA A 89 22.76 3.17 21.81
CA ALA A 89 22.79 3.41 23.25
C ALA A 89 21.82 4.54 23.67
N ALA A 90 21.55 5.49 22.78
CA ALA A 90 20.56 6.55 23.02
C ALA A 90 19.13 5.96 23.08
N ILE A 91 18.77 5.12 22.11
CA ILE A 91 17.48 4.42 22.07
C ILE A 91 17.33 3.49 23.28
N GLN A 92 18.36 2.69 23.60
CA GLN A 92 18.36 1.83 24.80
C GLN A 92 18.26 2.59 26.12
N SER A 93 18.64 3.86 26.15
CA SER A 93 18.56 4.68 27.36
C SER A 93 17.18 5.29 27.58
N GLU A 94 16.25 5.14 26.62
CA GLU A 94 14.87 5.66 26.65
C GLU A 94 14.78 7.17 26.96
N ASN A 95 15.90 7.89 26.81
CA ASN A 95 16.01 9.29 27.15
C ASN A 95 15.84 10.14 25.90
N GLU A 96 14.70 10.82 25.79
CA GLU A 96 14.32 11.66 24.65
C GLU A 96 15.44 12.61 24.22
N ARG A 97 16.08 13.31 25.17
CA ARG A 97 17.16 14.27 24.87
C ARG A 97 18.40 13.59 24.28
N ARG A 98 18.71 12.37 24.71
CA ARG A 98 19.84 11.61 24.14
C ARG A 98 19.52 11.11 22.75
N ILE A 99 18.27 10.70 22.53
CA ILE A 99 17.76 10.26 21.22
C ILE A 99 17.84 11.43 20.24
N GLU A 100 17.37 12.61 20.63
CA GLU A 100 17.48 13.85 19.85
C GLU A 100 18.93 14.14 19.45
N ILE A 101 19.84 14.27 20.42
CA ILE A 101 21.25 14.62 20.15
C ILE A 101 21.96 13.58 19.25
N ALA A 102 21.64 12.30 19.39
CA ALA A 102 22.31 11.24 18.65
C ALA A 102 21.72 11.04 17.24
N ILE A 103 20.42 11.25 17.06
CA ILE A 103 19.69 10.91 15.82
C ILE A 103 19.45 12.15 14.95
N GLU A 104 19.23 13.33 15.52
CA GLU A 104 18.94 14.58 14.78
C GLU A 104 19.99 14.90 13.70
N PRO A 105 21.31 14.81 13.95
CA PRO A 105 22.31 15.11 12.92
C PRO A 105 22.28 14.11 11.76
N GLN A 106 21.93 12.85 12.04
CA GLN A 106 21.86 11.81 11.01
C GLN A 106 20.57 11.95 10.19
N PHE A 107 19.45 12.23 10.85
CA PHE A 107 18.17 12.51 10.20
C PHE A 107 18.31 13.65 9.19
N LYS A 108 18.91 14.79 9.58
CA LYS A 108 19.12 15.93 8.67
C LYS A 108 19.91 15.53 7.41
N ARG A 109 20.96 14.71 7.55
CA ARG A 109 21.76 14.25 6.39
C ARG A 109 20.97 13.33 5.46
N LEU A 110 20.18 12.41 6.02
CA LEU A 110 19.31 11.53 5.23
C LEU A 110 18.17 12.29 4.55
N GLN A 111 17.68 13.35 5.20
CA GLN A 111 16.67 14.24 4.66
C GLN A 111 17.23 15.08 3.51
N GLU A 112 18.42 15.68 3.67
CA GLU A 112 19.12 16.43 2.61
C GLU A 112 19.40 15.57 1.37
N ASN A 113 19.69 14.29 1.57
CA ASN A 113 19.90 13.31 0.50
C ASN A 113 18.58 12.76 -0.10
N GLY A 114 17.41 13.24 0.32
CA GLY A 114 16.11 12.78 -0.18
C GLY A 114 15.81 11.31 0.12
N THR A 115 16.44 10.75 1.15
CA THR A 115 16.32 9.32 1.51
C THR A 115 15.19 9.07 2.50
N LEU A 116 14.92 10.01 3.41
CA LEU A 116 13.99 9.79 4.51
C LEU A 116 13.30 11.09 4.94
N ASP A 117 11.96 11.09 4.91
CA ASP A 117 11.13 12.28 5.21
C ASP A 117 10.63 12.31 6.66
N THR A 118 10.51 11.14 7.31
CA THR A 118 9.98 10.99 8.67
C THR A 118 10.65 9.81 9.37
N LEU A 119 11.13 10.05 10.59
CA LEU A 119 11.69 9.05 11.48
C LEU A 119 10.98 9.09 12.84
N ILE A 120 10.45 7.97 13.29
CA ILE A 120 9.81 7.85 14.61
C ILE A 120 10.49 6.71 15.38
N VAL A 121 10.89 6.99 16.61
CA VAL A 121 11.50 6.02 17.53
C VAL A 121 10.44 5.61 18.55
N PHE A 122 10.22 4.31 18.67
CA PHE A 122 9.29 3.72 19.62
C PHE A 122 10.03 2.96 20.72
N ASP A 123 9.43 2.93 21.89
CA ASP A 123 9.75 2.01 22.96
C ASP A 123 9.17 0.61 22.67
N ARG A 124 9.63 -0.41 23.39
CA ARG A 124 9.13 -1.80 23.32
C ARG A 124 7.63 -1.91 23.61
N GLU A 125 7.07 -0.97 24.37
CA GLU A 125 5.64 -0.89 24.68
C GLU A 125 4.85 -0.08 23.63
N GLY A 126 5.49 0.37 22.55
CA GLY A 126 4.87 1.15 21.47
C GLY A 126 4.71 2.64 21.78
N LYS A 127 5.27 3.12 22.90
CA LYS A 127 5.29 4.55 23.25
C LYS A 127 6.29 5.29 22.36
N VAL A 128 5.93 6.48 21.87
CA VAL A 128 6.85 7.34 21.10
C VAL A 128 7.91 7.92 22.03
N LEU A 129 9.18 7.68 21.69
CA LEU A 129 10.36 8.20 22.40
C LEU A 129 11.01 9.38 21.68
N GLY A 130 10.73 9.57 20.40
CA GLY A 130 11.23 10.70 19.61
C GLY A 130 10.66 10.68 18.19
N SER A 131 10.39 11.85 17.65
CA SER A 131 9.88 12.02 16.29
C SER A 131 10.67 13.10 15.56
N PHE A 132 11.14 12.78 14.36
CA PHE A 132 11.83 13.70 13.47
C PHE A 132 11.05 13.72 12.15
N ARG A 133 10.66 14.91 11.71
CA ARG A 133 9.85 15.09 10.51
C ARG A 133 10.38 16.26 9.69
N ASP A 134 10.17 16.20 8.39
CA ASP A 134 10.40 17.36 7.55
C ASP A 134 9.41 18.49 7.91
N ASN A 135 9.93 19.63 8.34
CA ASN A 135 9.16 20.85 8.58
C ASN A 135 8.40 21.34 7.33
N ASN A 136 8.83 20.95 6.13
CA ASN A 136 8.09 21.26 4.91
C ASN A 136 6.75 20.53 4.84
N LEU A 137 6.63 19.29 5.34
CA LEU A 137 5.38 18.54 5.35
C LEU A 137 4.33 19.20 6.27
N GLU A 138 4.74 19.70 7.43
CA GLU A 138 3.86 20.50 8.29
C GLU A 138 3.36 21.76 7.59
N LYS A 139 4.21 22.40 6.78
CA LYS A 139 3.84 23.60 6.00
C LYS A 139 2.79 23.27 4.94
N TRP A 140 2.91 22.14 4.24
CA TRP A 140 1.92 21.69 3.24
C TRP A 140 0.59 21.30 3.89
N GLU A 141 0.58 20.56 5.00
CA GLU A 141 -0.65 20.23 5.75
C GLU A 141 -1.36 21.49 6.27
N LYS A 142 -0.61 22.45 6.83
CA LYS A 142 -1.18 23.73 7.27
C LYS A 142 -1.77 24.51 6.10
N THR A 143 -1.08 24.55 4.97
CA THR A 143 -1.54 25.26 3.77
C THR A 143 -2.80 24.61 3.19
N SER A 144 -2.86 23.28 3.13
CA SER A 144 -4.06 22.53 2.71
C SER A 144 -5.25 22.80 3.64
N SER A 145 -5.02 22.75 4.96
CA SER A 145 -6.09 23.01 5.95
C SER A 145 -6.59 24.45 5.92
N LEU A 146 -5.76 25.41 5.51
CA LEU A 146 -6.15 26.81 5.32
C LEU A 146 -6.92 27.00 4.01
N VAL A 147 -6.52 26.33 2.94
CA VAL A 147 -7.22 26.34 1.64
C VAL A 147 -8.61 25.73 1.77
N ASP A 148 -8.78 24.62 2.50
CA ASP A 148 -10.09 24.01 2.75
C ASP A 148 -11.01 24.92 3.59
N LYS A 149 -10.46 25.59 4.60
CA LYS A 149 -11.20 26.57 5.42
C LYS A 149 -11.62 27.81 4.62
N LEU A 150 -10.81 28.25 3.66
CA LEU A 150 -11.11 29.40 2.80
C LEU A 150 -12.05 29.01 1.65
N GLY A 151 -11.96 27.79 1.14
CA GLY A 151 -12.86 27.23 0.12
C GLY A 151 -14.27 26.97 0.64
N GLY A 152 -14.40 26.49 1.88
CA GLY A 152 -15.69 26.28 2.54
C GLY A 152 -16.46 27.57 2.86
N SER A 153 -15.77 28.71 3.00
CA SER A 153 -16.39 30.00 3.30
C SER A 153 -17.02 30.70 2.08
N ASN A 154 -16.64 30.34 0.85
CA ASN A 154 -17.07 31.04 -0.37
C ASN A 154 -18.17 30.33 -1.16
N LEU A 155 -18.51 29.09 -0.81
CA LEU A 155 -19.61 28.34 -1.46
C LEU A 155 -21.00 28.63 -0.85
N GLY A 156 -21.08 29.32 0.30
CA GLY A 156 -22.33 29.63 1.00
C GLY A 156 -22.90 31.04 0.78
N LYS A 157 -22.27 31.90 -0.04
CA LYS A 157 -22.68 33.32 -0.22
C LYS A 157 -23.21 33.70 -1.61
N ASN A 158 -23.29 32.76 -2.55
CA ASN A 158 -23.83 33.02 -3.90
C ASN A 158 -25.15 32.30 -4.20
N LEU A 159 -25.87 31.83 -3.17
CA LEU A 159 -27.20 31.23 -3.29
C LEU A 159 -28.16 31.83 -2.26
N THR A 160 -28.39 33.14 -2.35
CA THR A 160 -29.58 33.83 -1.82
C THR A 160 -29.84 35.06 -2.67
#